data_AF-A0A1F6AWZ6-F1
#
_entry.id   AF-A0A1F6AWZ6-F1
#
_cell.length_a   1.000
_cell.length_b   1.000
_cell.length_c   1.000
_cell.angle_alpha   90.00
_cell.angle_beta   90.00
_cell.angle_gamma   90.00
#
_symmetry.space_group_name_H-M   'P 1'
#
loop_
_entity.id
_entity.type
_entity.pdbx_description
1 polymer ?
#
loop_
_entity_poly.entity_id
_entity_poly.type
_entity_poly.pdbx_seq_one_letter_code
_entity_poly.pdbx_strand_id
1 'polypeptide(L)' 'MSDQTLWLTLLSELFVNLAAGWFGAAIVLPASIKSFRKLNLWVLTTNVIFAIVSLWVAFQLRKQTLLF' A
#
# COMPACT_ATOMS: atom_id res chain seq x y z
N MET A 1 6.09 -10.02 24.80
CA MET A 1 5.65 -9.93 23.40
C MET A 1 6.04 -11.25 22.74
N SER A 2 5.07 -12.06 22.30
CA SER A 2 5.40 -13.35 21.68
C SER A 2 6.03 -13.10 20.30
N ASP A 3 6.97 -13.93 19.87
CA ASP A 3 7.63 -13.76 18.56
C ASP A 3 6.62 -13.62 17.41
N GLN A 4 5.48 -14.31 17.51
CA GLN A 4 4.36 -14.21 16.57
C GLN A 4 3.77 -12.80 16.47
N THR A 5 3.54 -12.11 17.60
CA THR A 5 3.03 -10.73 17.59
C THR A 5 4.03 -9.74 16.97
N LEU A 6 5.34 -9.99 17.14
CA LEU A 6 6.39 -9.18 16.54
C LEU A 6 6.40 -9.33 15.02
N TRP A 7 6.37 -10.56 14.49
CA TRP A 7 6.32 -10.80 13.05
C TRP A 7 5.07 -10.24 12.38
N LEU A 8 3.89 -10.37 12.99
CA LEU A 8 2.66 -9.78 12.48
C LEU A 8 2.72 -8.25 12.45
N THR A 9 3.36 -7.64 13.44
CA THR A 9 3.57 -6.18 13.49
C THR A 9 4.50 -5.73 12.38
N LEU A 10 5.65 -6.38 12.21
CA LEU A 10 6.59 -6.06 11.12
C LEU A 10 5.95 -6.22 9.75
N LEU A 11 5.17 -7.28 9.55
CA LEU A 11 4.48 -7.52 8.28
C LEU A 11 3.41 -6.44 8.03
N SER A 12 2.64 -6.07 9.05
CA SER A 12 1.68 -4.95 8.96
C SER A 12 2.37 -3.65 8.56
N GLU A 13 3.49 -3.30 9.21
CA GLU A 13 4.26 -2.09 8.90
C GLU A 13 4.86 -2.12 7.48
N LEU A 14 5.34 -3.28 7.02
CA LEU A 14 5.78 -3.47 5.65
C LEU A 14 4.65 -3.18 4.65
N PHE A 15 3.44 -3.68 4.90
CA PHE A 15 2.28 -3.44 4.03
C PHE A 15 1.80 -1.97 4.06
N VAL A 16 1.92 -1.28 5.20
CA VAL A 16 1.67 0.17 5.27
C VAL A 16 2.67 0.93 4.40
N ASN A 17 3.96 0.61 4.50
CA ASN A 17 5.00 1.27 3.70
C ASN A 17 4.84 0.95 2.20
N LEU A 18 4.47 -0.29 1.87
CA LEU A 18 4.16 -0.68 0.50
C LEU A 18 2.96 0.11 -0.05
N ALA A 19 1.89 0.28 0.74
CA ALA A 19 0.75 1.10 0.35
C ALA A 19 1.16 2.56 0.06
N ALA A 20 2.01 3.14 0.91
CA ALA A 20 2.55 4.48 0.70
C ALA A 20 3.37 4.57 -0.60
N GLY A 21 4.16 3.55 -0.93
CA GLY A 21 4.88 3.45 -2.19
C GLY A 21 3.96 3.45 -3.42
N TRP A 22 2.88 2.66 -3.39
CA TRP A 22 1.89 2.62 -4.47
C TRP A 22 1.11 3.93 -4.63
N PHE A 23 0.71 4.57 -3.52
CA PHE A 23 0.10 5.91 -3.56
C PHE A 23 1.09 6.96 -4.08
N GLY A 24 2.36 6.88 -3.67
CA GLY A 24 3.43 7.74 -4.19
C GLY A 24 3.58 7.60 -5.70
N ALA A 25 3.63 6.37 -6.21
CA ALA A 25 3.66 6.11 -7.66
C ALA A 25 2.42 6.68 -8.36
N ALA A 26 1.23 6.52 -7.77
CA ALA A 26 -0.02 7.05 -8.32
C ALA A 26 -0.04 8.59 -8.40
N ILE A 27 0.70 9.31 -7.55
CA ILE A 27 0.79 10.79 -7.58
C ILE A 27 1.94 11.25 -8.48
N VAL A 28 3.10 10.60 -8.39
CA VAL A 28 4.32 11.01 -9.12
C VAL A 28 4.20 10.74 -10.62
N LEU A 29 3.59 9.63 -11.03
CA LEU A 29 3.40 9.29 -12.44
C LEU A 29 2.61 10.37 -13.22
N PRO A 30 1.40 10.78 -12.81
CA PRO A 30 0.67 11.84 -13.50
C PRO A 30 1.37 13.20 -13.41
N ALA A 31 2.01 13.52 -12.28
CA ALA A 31 2.74 14.78 -12.12
C ALA A 31 3.97 14.89 -13.04
N SER A 32 4.59 13.75 -13.38
CA SER A 32 5.78 13.71 -14.24
C SER A 32 5.47 13.74 -15.73
N ILE A 33 4.21 13.48 -16.12
CA ILE A 33 3.80 13.41 -17.53
C ILE A 33 3.27 14.78 -17.97
N LYS A 34 3.99 15.45 -18.87
CA LYS A 34 3.59 16.77 -19.44
C LYS A 34 2.32 16.76 -20.29
N SER A 35 1.80 15.59 -20.70
CA SER A 35 0.64 15.49 -21.59
C SER A 35 -0.32 14.40 -21.15
N PHE A 36 -1.55 14.78 -20.81
CA PHE A 36 -2.63 13.88 -20.41
C PHE A 36 -2.94 12.77 -21.43
N ARG A 37 -2.65 12.99 -22.72
CA ARG A 37 -2.85 11.98 -23.77
C ARG A 37 -1.94 10.75 -23.62
N LYS A 38 -0.82 10.88 -22.91
CA LYS A 38 0.11 9.79 -22.60
C LYS A 38 -0.16 9.17 -21.22
N LEU A 39 -1.11 9.72 -20.46
CA LEU A 39 -1.47 9.18 -19.15
C LEU A 39 -2.24 7.88 -19.34
N ASN A 40 -1.59 6.76 -19.02
CA ASN A 40 -2.29 5.48 -19.03
C ASN A 40 -3.11 5.33 -17.74
N LEU A 41 -4.41 5.61 -17.83
CA LEU A 41 -5.35 5.50 -16.70
C LEU A 41 -5.33 4.10 -16.08
N TRP A 42 -5.04 3.06 -16.85
CA TRP A 42 -4.91 1.69 -16.32
C TRP A 42 -3.75 1.55 -15.34
N VAL A 43 -2.61 2.19 -15.60
CA VAL A 43 -1.46 2.16 -14.68
C VAL A 43 -1.80 2.89 -13.38
N LEU A 44 -2.54 3.99 -13.49
CA LEU A 44 -2.98 4.76 -12.33
C LEU A 44 -3.98 3.97 -11.47
N THR A 45 -4.99 3.34 -12.09
CA THR A 45 -5.96 2.52 -11.36
C THR A 45 -5.31 1.31 -10.72
N THR A 46 -4.38 0.62 -11.39
CA THR A 46 -3.65 -0.50 -10.77
C THR A 46 -2.86 -0.05 -9.56
N ASN A 47 -2.16 1.08 -9.62
CA ASN A 47 -1.39 1.59 -8.46
C ASN A 47 -2.32 1.89 -7.28
N VAL A 48 -3.46 2.53 -7.52
CA VAL A 48 -4.44 2.81 -6.45
C VAL A 48 -5.04 1.52 -5.88
N ILE A 49 -5.37 0.54 -6.72
CA ILE A 49 -5.89 -0.76 -6.27
C ILE A 49 -4.85 -1.48 -5.40
N PHE A 50 -3.60 -1.58 -5.85
CA PHE A 50 -2.53 -2.20 -5.06
C PHE A 50 -2.25 -1.45 -3.76
N ALA A 51 -2.37 -0.11 -3.75
CA ALA A 51 -2.26 0.68 -2.54
C ALA A 51 -3.37 0.31 -1.53
N ILE A 52 -4.63 0.27 -1.98
CA ILE A 52 -5.78 -0.08 -1.13
C ILE A 52 -5.66 -1.51 -0.61
N VAL A 53 -5.32 -2.47 -1.48
CA VAL A 53 -5.13 -3.88 -1.09
C VAL A 53 -4.02 -4.03 -0.05
N SER A 54 -2.89 -3.34 -0.25
CA SER A 54 -1.79 -3.36 0.73
C SER A 54 -2.22 -2.82 2.09
N LEU A 55 -2.98 -1.72 2.09
CA LEU A 55 -3.47 -1.08 3.31
C LEU A 55 -4.53 -1.93 4.02
N TRP A 56 -5.39 -2.62 3.26
CA TRP A 56 -6.35 -3.57 3.80
C TRP A 56 -5.67 -4.76 4.46
N VAL A 57 -4.64 -5.33 3.82
CA VAL A 57 -3.85 -6.43 4.42
C VAL A 57 -3.16 -5.96 5.70
N ALA A 58 -2.54 -4.78 5.70
CA ALA A 58 -1.94 -4.20 6.89
C ALA A 58 -2.93 -4.09 8.06
N PHE A 59 -4.15 -3.62 7.77
CA PHE A 59 -5.22 -3.46 8.75
C PHE A 59 -5.64 -4.81 9.36
N GLN A 60 -5.80 -5.84 8.52
CA GLN A 60 -6.16 -7.17 8.99
C GLN A 60 -5.08 -7.79 9.88
N LEU A 61 -3.81 -7.65 9.49
CA LEU A 61 -2.67 -8.11 10.30
C LEU A 61 -2.62 -7.38 11.65
N ARG A 62 -2.81 -6.06 11.67
CA ARG A 62 -2.85 -5.26 12.90
C ARG A 62 -4.00 -5.67 13.82
N LYS A 63 -5.18 -5.95 13.24
CA LYS A 63 -6.36 -6.41 13.98
C LYS A 63 -6.11 -7.75 14.65
N GLN A 64 -5.43 -8.68 13.99
CA GLN A 64 -5.04 -9.95 14.60
C GLN A 64 -4.08 -9.72 15.77
N THR A 65 -3.07 -8.86 15.62
CA THR A 65 -2.14 -8.54 16.72
C THR A 65 -2.82 -7.96 17.95
N LEU A 66 -3.89 -7.17 17.81
CA LEU A 66 -4.61 -6.55 18.93
C LEU A 66 -5.57 -7.51 19.68
N LEU A 67 -5.86 -8.67 19.12
CA LEU A 67 -6.76 -9.67 19.71
C LEU A 67 -6.02 -10.76 20.51
N PHE A 68 -4.69 -10.77 20.49
CA PHE A 68 -3.80 -11.67 21.23
C PHE A 68 -2.97 -10.90 22.25
#